data_AF-A0A7V6ITB3-F1
#
_entry.id   AF-A0A7V6ITB3-F1
#
_cell.length_a   1.000
_cell.length_b   1.000
_cell.length_c   1.000
_cell.angle_alpha   90.00
_cell.angle_beta   90.00
_cell.angle_gamma   90.00
#
_symmetry.space_group_name_H-M   'P 1'
#
loop_
_entity.id
_entity.type
_entity.pdbx_description
1 polymer ?
#
loop_
_entity_poly.entity_id
_entity_poly.type
_entity_poly.pdbx_seq_one_letter_code
_entity_poly.pdbx_strand_id
1 'polypeptide(L)'
;MEKFLLIKYFYTSKLKDFLLPKFQVEIEDTLEELFENVNVYFHFIDASSSAYYHDFIEVEHNFTLYESKKSKIFSIVKEKVRFTSNVNEAPEDLELYYDIHPTKLFLKFAIFRKVSENDFYVNDFDE
;
A
#
# COMPACT_ATOMS: atom_id res chain seq x y z
N MET A 1 2.35 -13.85 22.31
CA MET A 1 2.99 -12.62 21.81
C MET A 1 2.30 -12.30 20.50
N GLU A 2 1.57 -11.19 20.45
CA GLU A 2 0.79 -10.81 19.27
C GLU A 2 1.73 -10.36 18.15
N LYS A 3 1.50 -10.86 16.94
CA LYS A 3 2.28 -10.47 15.76
C LYS A 3 1.50 -9.39 15.04
N PHE A 4 2.18 -8.36 14.57
CA PHE A 4 1.54 -7.30 13.81
C PHE A 4 2.21 -7.07 12.47
N LEU A 5 1.43 -6.52 11.55
CA LEU A 5 1.87 -6.05 10.25
C LEU A 5 1.21 -4.69 9.98
N LEU A 6 1.99 -3.60 10.07
CA LEU A 6 1.53 -2.27 9.69
C LEU A 6 1.99 -1.97 8.27
N ILE A 7 1.04 -1.71 7.38
CA ILE A 7 1.29 -1.41 5.98
C ILE A 7 0.82 0.01 5.69
N LYS A 8 1.75 0.86 5.28
CA LYS A 8 1.48 2.22 4.81
C LYS A 8 1.56 2.23 3.29
N TYR A 9 0.47 2.52 2.60
CA TYR A 9 0.42 2.68 1.16
C TYR A 9 0.47 4.16 0.79
N PHE A 10 1.59 4.58 0.20
CA PHE A 10 1.77 5.94 -0.30
C PHE A 10 1.31 5.99 -1.75
N TYR A 11 0.32 6.82 -2.04
CA TYR A 11 -0.31 6.90 -3.36
C TYR A 11 -0.31 8.31 -3.93
N THR A 12 -0.28 8.40 -5.26
CA THR A 12 -0.52 9.64 -6.01
C THR A 12 -1.66 9.46 -7.00
N SER A 13 -2.90 9.54 -6.50
CA SER A 13 -4.11 9.32 -7.30
C SER A 13 -5.21 10.31 -6.96
N LYS A 14 -5.93 10.76 -7.99
CA LYS A 14 -7.20 11.49 -7.85
C LYS A 14 -8.30 10.49 -7.51
N LEU A 15 -8.29 9.95 -6.29
CA LEU A 15 -9.29 8.98 -5.86
C LEU A 15 -10.49 9.64 -5.19
N LYS A 16 -11.57 8.87 -5.07
CA LYS A 16 -12.72 9.19 -4.22
C LYS A 16 -12.57 8.39 -2.92
N ASP A 17 -12.53 9.06 -1.78
CA ASP A 17 -12.22 8.48 -0.46
C ASP A 17 -13.08 7.26 -0.09
N PHE A 18 -14.29 7.14 -0.64
CA PHE A 18 -15.22 6.05 -0.31
C PHE A 18 -14.73 4.63 -0.70
N LEU A 19 -13.74 4.49 -1.59
CA LEU A 19 -13.21 3.17 -1.97
C LEU A 19 -12.10 2.67 -1.05
N LEU A 20 -11.43 3.57 -0.33
CA LEU A 20 -10.29 3.23 0.54
C LEU A 20 -10.66 2.22 1.64
N PRO A 21 -11.79 2.37 2.37
CA PRO A 21 -12.17 1.42 3.41
C PRO A 21 -12.38 0.00 2.87
N LYS A 22 -12.94 -0.12 1.65
CA LYS A 22 -13.14 -1.43 1.03
C LYS A 22 -11.81 -2.12 0.72
N PHE A 23 -10.85 -1.38 0.15
CA PHE A 23 -9.53 -1.94 -0.14
C PHE A 23 -8.77 -2.32 1.12
N GLN A 24 -8.88 -1.51 2.17
CA GLN A 24 -8.29 -1.79 3.47
C GLN A 24 -8.79 -3.14 4.01
N VAL A 25 -10.11 -3.31 4.16
CA VAL A 25 -10.72 -4.55 4.66
C VAL A 25 -10.30 -5.76 3.81
N GLU A 26 -10.36 -5.64 2.48
CA GLU A 26 -9.98 -6.75 1.58
C GLU A 26 -8.52 -7.17 1.73
N ILE A 27 -7.62 -6.24 2.07
CA ILE A 27 -6.18 -6.51 2.23
C ILE A 27 -5.91 -7.09 3.61
N GLU A 28 -6.46 -6.48 4.66
CA GLU A 28 -6.34 -6.94 6.05
C GLU A 28 -6.82 -8.39 6.15
N ASP A 29 -8.06 -8.68 5.79
CA ASP A 29 -8.65 -10.03 5.86
C ASP A 29 -7.78 -11.09 5.15
N THR A 30 -7.28 -10.76 3.95
CA THR A 30 -6.48 -11.72 3.16
C THR A 30 -5.10 -11.98 3.77
N LEU A 31 -4.48 -10.96 4.36
CA LEU A 31 -3.18 -11.11 5.00
C LEU A 31 -3.30 -11.81 6.35
N GLU A 32 -4.37 -11.54 7.11
CA GLU A 32 -4.66 -12.20 8.38
C GLU A 32 -4.93 -13.70 8.18
N GLU A 33 -5.72 -14.07 7.17
CA GLU A 33 -5.95 -15.47 6.78
C GLU A 33 -4.64 -16.14 6.37
N LEU A 34 -3.79 -15.46 5.60
CA LEU A 34 -2.53 -16.02 5.10
C LEU A 34 -1.48 -16.22 6.19
N PHE A 35 -1.42 -15.34 7.19
CA PHE A 35 -0.30 -15.30 8.14
C PHE A 35 -0.57 -15.89 9.52
N GLU A 36 -1.81 -16.31 9.81
CA GLU A 36 -2.28 -16.95 11.04
C GLU A 36 -1.75 -16.31 12.34
N ASN A 37 -2.65 -15.72 13.13
CA ASN A 37 -2.32 -15.01 14.38
C ASN A 37 -1.41 -13.80 14.13
N VAL A 38 -1.70 -13.03 13.07
CA VAL A 38 -1.10 -11.73 12.78
C VAL A 38 -2.24 -10.72 12.67
N ASN A 39 -2.15 -9.62 13.40
CA ASN A 39 -3.05 -8.49 13.27
C ASN A 39 -2.51 -7.57 12.17
N VAL A 40 -3.31 -7.25 11.16
CA VAL A 40 -2.88 -6.44 10.02
C VAL A 40 -3.56 -5.09 10.06
N TYR A 41 -2.77 -4.03 9.89
CA TYR A 41 -3.25 -2.66 9.81
C TYR A 41 -2.81 -2.06 8.48
N PHE A 42 -3.75 -1.67 7.63
CA PHE A 42 -3.47 -1.12 6.32
C PHE A 42 -3.97 0.32 6.20
N HIS A 43 -3.07 1.26 5.93
CA HIS A 43 -3.38 2.69 5.86
C HIS A 43 -2.95 3.30 4.53
N PHE A 44 -3.79 4.19 4.02
CA PHE A 44 -3.50 4.99 2.83
C PHE A 44 -2.92 6.36 3.22
N ILE A 45 -1.87 6.79 2.53
CA ILE A 45 -1.22 8.08 2.72
C ILE A 45 -1.18 8.80 1.37
N ASP A 46 -1.94 9.90 1.25
CA ASP A 46 -1.91 10.75 0.06
C ASP A 46 -0.56 11.47 -0.02
N ALA A 47 0.21 11.14 -1.06
CA ALA A 47 1.52 11.71 -1.31
C ALA A 47 1.52 12.63 -2.54
N SER A 48 0.35 13.02 -3.05
CA SER A 48 0.19 13.80 -4.29
C SER A 48 0.87 15.16 -4.23
N SER A 49 1.02 15.76 -3.05
CA SER A 49 1.73 17.02 -2.81
C SER A 49 3.25 16.87 -2.62
N SER A 50 3.74 15.64 -2.44
CA SER A 50 5.09 15.33 -1.94
C SER A 50 6.04 14.81 -3.03
N ALA A 51 5.68 14.94 -4.32
CA ALA A 51 6.50 14.56 -5.48
C ALA A 51 6.90 13.07 -5.59
N TYR A 52 6.12 12.15 -5.02
CA TYR A 52 6.33 10.72 -5.26
C TYR A 52 5.75 10.33 -6.62
N TYR A 53 6.61 10.22 -7.64
CA TYR A 53 6.21 9.81 -8.99
C TYR A 53 5.70 8.36 -9.07
N HIS A 54 5.89 7.54 -8.02
CA HIS A 54 5.51 6.14 -7.98
C HIS A 54 4.92 5.74 -6.63
N ASP A 55 3.83 4.96 -6.66
CA ASP A 55 3.23 4.38 -5.47
C ASP A 55 4.21 3.36 -4.84
N PHE A 56 4.29 3.34 -3.52
CA PHE A 56 5.09 2.39 -2.77
C PHE A 56 4.44 2.03 -1.44
N ILE A 57 4.88 0.92 -0.85
CA ILE A 57 4.49 0.56 0.51
C ILE A 57 5.66 0.54 1.48
N GLU A 58 5.39 0.92 2.72
CA GLU A 58 6.24 0.61 3.86
C GLU A 58 5.55 -0.40 4.76
N VAL A 59 6.28 -1.45 5.14
CA VAL A 59 5.77 -2.57 5.94
C VAL A 59 6.60 -2.68 7.21
N GLU A 60 5.97 -2.41 8.34
CA GLU A 60 6.54 -2.55 9.68
C GLU A 60 6.01 -3.83 10.36
N HIS A 61 6.90 -4.57 11.02
CA HIS A 61 6.56 -5.87 11.61
C HIS A 61 7.45 -6.21 12.83
N ASN A 62 6.91 -6.90 13.84
CA ASN A 62 7.69 -7.37 15.01
C ASN A 62 8.28 -8.78 14.87
N PHE A 63 7.82 -9.57 13.89
CA PHE A 63 8.22 -10.97 13.75
C PHE A 63 9.18 -11.18 12.56
N THR A 64 9.71 -12.39 12.41
CA THR A 64 10.57 -12.73 11.25
C THR A 64 9.72 -12.90 9.99
N LEU A 65 9.92 -12.02 9.01
CA LEU A 65 9.36 -12.15 7.67
C LEU A 65 10.44 -12.64 6.68
N TYR A 66 10.27 -13.87 6.22
CA TYR A 66 11.09 -14.43 5.13
C TYR A 66 10.73 -13.78 3.78
N GLU A 67 11.64 -13.86 2.82
CA GLU A 67 11.49 -13.31 1.48
C GLU A 67 10.17 -13.75 0.81
N SER A 68 9.80 -15.03 0.94
CA SER A 68 8.53 -15.55 0.41
C SER A 68 7.30 -14.85 1.01
N LYS A 69 7.32 -14.51 2.30
CA LYS A 69 6.23 -13.79 2.97
C LYS A 69 6.19 -12.32 2.52
N LYS A 70 7.36 -11.68 2.40
CA LYS A 70 7.49 -10.31 1.88
C LYS A 70 6.94 -10.19 0.46
N SER A 71 7.28 -11.13 -0.41
CA SER A 71 6.76 -11.18 -1.77
C SER A 71 5.24 -11.37 -1.81
N LYS A 72 4.67 -12.21 -0.93
CA LYS A 72 3.21 -12.36 -0.84
C LYS A 72 2.51 -11.08 -0.40
N ILE A 73 3.02 -10.38 0.61
CA ILE A 73 2.47 -9.08 1.06
C ILE A 73 2.45 -8.10 -0.13
N PHE A 74 3.58 -7.95 -0.81
CA PHE A 74 3.68 -7.06 -1.96
C PHE A 74 2.69 -7.41 -3.07
N SER A 75 2.57 -8.69 -3.45
CA SER A 75 1.64 -9.13 -4.48
C SER A 75 0.18 -8.89 -4.10
N ILE A 76 -0.22 -9.21 -2.86
CA ILE A 76 -1.59 -9.02 -2.38
C ILE A 76 -1.99 -7.55 -2.45
N VAL A 77 -1.14 -6.66 -1.93
CA VAL A 77 -1.41 -5.22 -1.97
C VAL A 77 -1.47 -4.73 -3.42
N LYS A 78 -0.53 -5.16 -4.27
CA LYS A 78 -0.49 -4.80 -5.69
C LYS A 78 -1.74 -5.24 -6.45
N GLU A 79 -2.28 -6.41 -6.15
CA GLU A 79 -3.44 -6.97 -6.86
C GLU A 79 -4.77 -6.37 -6.41
N LYS A 80 -4.88 -6.03 -5.11
CA LYS A 80 -6.11 -5.55 -4.48
C LYS A 80 -6.29 -4.04 -4.57
N VAL A 81 -5.21 -3.25 -4.46
CA VAL A 81 -5.32 -1.80 -4.63
C VAL A 81 -5.43 -1.47 -6.12
N ARG A 82 -6.58 -0.95 -6.55
CA ARG A 82 -6.85 -0.61 -7.96
C ARG A 82 -7.44 0.79 -8.10
N PHE A 83 -6.62 1.71 -8.57
CA PHE A 83 -7.02 3.09 -8.85
C PHE A 83 -7.46 3.27 -10.31
N THR A 84 -8.43 4.16 -10.54
CA THR A 84 -8.96 4.46 -11.88
C THR A 84 -8.11 5.47 -12.66
N SER A 85 -7.34 6.32 -11.99
CA SER A 85 -6.40 7.26 -12.61
C SER A 85 -5.37 7.77 -11.60
N ASN A 86 -4.07 7.63 -11.89
CA ASN A 86 -3.02 8.25 -11.09
C ASN A 86 -2.77 9.69 -11.59
N VAL A 87 -2.23 10.55 -10.72
CA VAL A 87 -1.85 11.91 -11.10
C VAL A 87 -0.60 11.81 -11.99
N ASN A 88 -0.78 11.61 -13.29
CA ASN A 88 0.24 11.97 -14.25
C ASN A 88 0.10 13.48 -14.48
N GLU A 89 0.97 14.27 -13.85
CA GLU A 89 1.29 15.58 -14.44
C GLU A 89 2.05 15.30 -15.73
N ALA A 90 1.32 15.24 -16.85
CA ALA A 90 1.96 15.28 -18.15
C ALA A 90 2.59 16.68 -18.31
N PRO A 91 3.84 16.79 -18.78
CA PRO A 91 4.35 18.05 -19.30
C PRO A 91 3.38 18.52 -20.38
N GLU A 92 3.00 19.80 -20.31
CA GLU A 92 2.33 20.47 -21.42
C GLU A 92 3.15 20.18 -22.69
N ASP A 93 2.52 19.63 -23.73
CA ASP A 93 3.07 19.30 -25.06
C ASP A 93 3.68 17.89 -25.32
N LEU A 94 2.91 16.81 -25.14
CA LEU A 94 3.19 15.52 -25.80
C LEU A 94 1.96 14.99 -26.55
N GLU A 95 1.94 15.15 -27.88
CA GLU A 95 1.13 14.33 -28.78
C GLU A 95 1.61 12.88 -28.69
N LEU A 96 0.84 11.98 -28.07
CA LEU A 96 1.12 10.54 -28.14
C LEU A 96 -0.15 9.73 -28.37
N TYR A 97 -0.07 8.87 -29.37
CA TYR A 97 -1.06 7.87 -29.77
C TYR A 97 -1.65 7.12 -28.56
N TYR A 98 -2.97 7.13 -28.46
CA TYR A 98 -3.74 6.23 -27.61
C TYR A 98 -3.63 4.81 -28.17
N ASP A 99 -2.68 4.02 -27.65
CA ASP A 99 -2.87 2.58 -27.57
C ASP A 99 -3.49 2.24 -26.21
N ILE A 100 -4.62 1.56 -26.30
CA ILE A 100 -5.54 1.19 -25.23
C ILE A 100 -4.88 0.09 -24.38
N HIS A 101 -3.89 0.48 -23.57
CA HIS A 101 -3.35 -0.39 -22.54
C HIS A 101 -3.75 0.16 -21.17
N PRO A 102 -4.53 -0.59 -20.37
CA PRO A 102 -4.80 -0.19 -19.00
C PRO A 102 -3.47 -0.10 -18.27
N THR A 103 -3.08 1.13 -17.91
CA THR A 103 -1.88 1.45 -17.12
C THR A 103 -2.12 1.01 -15.68
N LYS A 104 -2.26 -0.30 -15.47
CA LYS A 104 -2.53 -0.88 -14.17
C LYS A 104 -1.20 -1.23 -13.52
N LEU A 105 -1.05 -0.75 -12.27
CA LEU A 105 -0.01 -1.02 -11.28
C LEU A 105 1.12 0.03 -11.25
N PHE A 106 0.98 1.02 -10.36
CA PHE A 106 2.05 1.96 -9.99
C PHE A 106 2.82 1.56 -8.73
N LEU A 107 2.33 0.56 -7.97
CA LEU A 107 3.07 0.00 -6.85
C LEU A 107 4.35 -0.67 -7.36
N LYS A 108 5.46 0.06 -7.27
CA LYS A 108 6.75 -0.36 -7.85
C LYS A 108 7.63 -1.11 -6.86
N PHE A 109 7.59 -0.73 -5.58
CA PHE A 109 8.47 -1.30 -4.57
C PHE A 109 7.84 -1.30 -3.19
N ALA A 110 8.47 -2.06 -2.28
CA ALA A 110 8.12 -2.15 -0.87
C ALA A 110 9.37 -2.03 -0.02
N ILE A 111 9.26 -1.30 1.09
CA ILE A 111 10.30 -1.21 2.13
C ILE A 111 9.81 -2.02 3.32
N PHE A 112 10.64 -2.94 3.82
CA PHE A 112 10.31 -3.76 4.99
C PHE A 112 11.22 -3.39 6.15
N ARG A 113 10.63 -3.03 7.30
CA ARG A 113 11.36 -2.66 8.52
C ARG A 113 10.89 -3.55 9.67
N LYS A 114 11.84 -4.24 10.30
CA LYS A 114 11.56 -4.94 11.55
C LYS A 114 11.66 -3.94 12.70
N VAL A 115 10.60 -3.81 13.46
CA VAL A 115 10.52 -2.90 14.61
C VAL A 115 10.49 -3.69 15.91
N SER A 116 10.99 -3.09 16.99
CA SER A 116 10.87 -3.66 18.33
C SER A 116 9.46 -3.41 18.85
N GLU A 117 8.95 -4.29 19.73
CA GLU A 117 7.58 -4.18 20.25
C GLU A 117 7.33 -2.88 21.02
N ASN A 118 8.38 -2.27 21.57
CA ASN A 118 8.29 -1.03 22.34
C ASN A 118 8.19 0.23 21.46
N ASP A 119 8.39 0.10 20.14
CA ASP A 119 8.35 1.21 19.18
C ASP A 119 7.05 1.23 18.36
N PHE A 120 6.12 0.31 18.64
CA PHE A 120 4.88 0.19 17.90
C PHE A 120 3.83 1.16 18.45
N TYR A 121 3.87 2.39 17.97
CA TYR A 121 2.80 3.35 18.18
C TYR A 121 1.80 3.22 17.04
N VAL A 122 0.74 2.43 17.27
CA VAL A 122 -0.54 2.70 16.60
C VAL A 122 -1.05 3.96 17.28
N ASN A 123 -0.49 5.12 16.92
CA ASN A 123 -1.07 6.38 17.35
C ASN A 123 -2.51 6.35 16.79
N ASP A 124 -3.47 6.52 17.69
CA ASP A 124 -4.87 6.74 17.35
C ASP A 124 -4.93 7.76 16.21
N PHE A 125 -5.16 7.29 14.98
CA PHE A 125 -5.42 8.13 13.80
C PHE A 125 -6.90 8.54 13.74
N ASP A 126 -7.60 8.44 14.87
CA ASP A 126 -8.92 9.00 15.11
C ASP A 126 -8.76 10.42 15.71
N GLU A 127 -8.38 11.39 14.88
CA GLU A 127 -8.79 12.81 15.04
C GLU A 127 -9.38 13.34 13.73
#